data_AF-A0ABD3SW62-F1
#
_entry.id   AF-A0ABD3SW62-F1
#
_cell.length_a   1.000
_cell.length_b   1.000
_cell.length_c   1.000
_cell.angle_alpha   90.00
_cell.angle_beta   90.00
_cell.angle_gamma   90.00
#
_symmetry.space_group_name_H-M   'P 1'
#
loop_
_entity.id
_entity.type
_entity.pdbx_description
1 polymer ?
#
loop_
_entity_poly.entity_id
_entity_poly.type
_entity_poly.pdbx_seq_one_letter_code
_entity_poly.pdbx_strand_id
1 'polypeptide(L)' 'MQGFLDDVCKVLDCGAVNPGGTCYEPNTLQCHTSFVLNLNYKKNNVCPQDIGAYTDTDPCK' A
#
# COMPACT_ATOMS: atom_id res chain seq x y z
N MET A 1 7.58 -1.89 -8.14
CA MET A 1 6.79 -1.39 -7.00
C MET A 1 5.59 -0.54 -7.43
N GLN A 2 5.73 0.43 -8.35
CA GLN A 2 4.55 1.20 -8.85
C GLN A 2 3.47 0.33 -9.52
N GLY A 3 3.84 -0.63 -10.36
CA GLY A 3 2.84 -1.45 -11.08
C GLY A 3 1.89 -2.25 -10.18
N PHE A 4 2.34 -2.63 -8.98
CA PHE A 4 1.48 -3.31 -8.00
C PHE A 4 0.46 -2.37 -7.38
N LEU A 5 0.87 -1.14 -7.06
CA LEU A 5 -0.07 -0.13 -6.62
C LEU A 5 -1.15 0.08 -7.68
N ASP A 6 -0.75 0.31 -8.93
CA ASP A 6 -1.69 0.54 -10.02
C ASP A 6 -2.66 -0.64 -10.22
N ASP A 7 -2.18 -1.88 -10.09
CA ASP A 7 -3.02 -3.07 -10.23
C ASP A 7 -3.95 -3.29 -9.04
N VAL A 8 -3.47 -3.09 -7.82
CA VAL A 8 -4.30 -3.24 -6.63
C VAL A 8 -5.31 -2.11 -6.52
N CYS A 9 -4.95 -0.88 -6.89
CA CYS A 9 -5.85 0.26 -6.88
C CYS A 9 -6.99 0.17 -7.90
N LYS A 10 -6.93 -0.76 -8.86
CA LYS A 10 -8.09 -1.09 -9.72
C LYS A 10 -9.17 -1.90 -8.98
N VAL A 11 -8.81 -2.60 -7.91
CA VAL A 11 -9.71 -3.52 -7.17
C VAL A 11 -9.91 -3.13 -5.70
N LEU A 12 -9.06 -2.25 -5.18
CA LEU A 12 -9.03 -1.73 -3.83
C LEU A 12 -9.07 -0.21 -3.84
N ASP A 13 -9.67 0.36 -2.80
CA ASP A 13 -9.81 1.80 -2.68
C ASP A 13 -8.51 2.43 -2.18
N CYS A 14 -7.73 2.96 -3.10
CA CYS A 14 -6.49 3.68 -2.81
C CYS A 14 -6.71 5.16 -2.53
N GLY A 15 -7.96 5.62 -2.33
CA GLY A 15 -8.29 7.02 -2.08
C GLY A 15 -7.49 7.66 -0.94
N ALA A 16 -7.12 6.88 0.09
CA ALA A 16 -6.34 7.36 1.21
C ALA A 16 -4.87 7.68 0.87
N VAL A 17 -4.26 7.00 -0.12
CA VAL A 17 -2.86 7.21 -0.55
C VAL A 17 -2.73 8.00 -1.85
N ASN A 18 -3.85 8.33 -2.50
CA ASN A 18 -3.86 9.20 -3.66
C ASN A 18 -3.60 10.66 -3.27
N PRO A 19 -3.19 11.52 -4.22
CA PRO A 19 -3.05 12.95 -3.97
C PRO A 19 -4.33 13.54 -3.37
N GLY A 20 -4.23 14.11 -2.16
CA GLY A 20 -5.37 14.63 -1.41
C GLY A 20 -6.01 13.63 -0.41
N GLY A 21 -5.49 12.40 -0.33
CA GLY A 21 -5.88 11.41 0.66
C GLY A 21 -5.25 11.66 2.04
N THR A 22 -5.88 11.13 3.08
CA THR A 22 -5.44 11.31 4.48
C THR A 22 -4.10 10.64 4.80
N CYS A 23 -3.66 9.70 3.97
CA CYS A 23 -2.40 8.94 4.08
C CYS A 23 -1.50 9.17 2.87
N TYR A 24 -1.64 10.31 2.18
CA TYR A 24 -0.77 10.68 1.06
C TYR A 24 0.65 11.00 1.54
N GLU A 25 0.79 11.61 2.71
CA GLU A 25 2.10 11.94 3.28
C GLU A 25 2.57 10.90 4.32
N PRO A 26 3.85 10.49 4.27
CA PRO A 26 4.88 10.95 3.34
C PRO A 26 4.67 10.40 1.92
N ASN A 27 4.78 11.28 0.91
CA ASN A 27 4.59 10.94 -0.51
C ASN A 27 5.80 10.16 -1.05
N THR A 28 6.02 8.98 -0.48
CA THR A 28 7.02 8.03 -0.94
C THR A 28 6.32 6.80 -1.48
N LEU A 29 6.90 6.24 -2.55
CA LEU A 29 6.36 5.04 -3.17
C LEU A 29 6.28 3.86 -2.19
N GLN A 30 7.29 3.74 -1.31
CA GLN A 30 7.30 2.71 -0.26
C GLN A 30 6.11 2.88 0.68
N CYS A 31 5.75 4.10 1.05
CA CYS A 31 4.63 4.32 1.95
C CYS A 31 3.27 4.01 1.36
N HIS A 32 3.04 4.48 0.15
CA HIS A 32 1.82 4.12 -0.57
C HIS A 32 1.74 2.61 -0.77
N THR A 33 2.86 1.97 -1.13
CA THR A 33 2.91 0.50 -1.33
C THR A 33 2.62 -0.26 -0.03
N SER A 34 3.23 0.11 1.09
CA SER A 34 3.00 -0.54 2.39
C SER A 34 1.55 -0.43 2.86
N PHE A 35 0.93 0.74 2.69
CA PHE A 35 -0.48 0.93 3.01
C PHE A 35 -1.39 0.05 2.15
N VAL A 36 -1.13 -0.01 0.84
CA VAL A 36 -1.93 -0.81 -0.10
C VAL A 36 -1.71 -2.30 0.10
N LEU A 37 -0.48 -2.73 0.44
CA LEU A 37 -0.20 -4.12 0.85
C LEU A 37 -0.99 -4.51 2.10
N ASN A 38 -1.02 -3.64 3.11
CA ASN A 38 -1.80 -3.87 4.33
C ASN A 38 -3.30 -3.97 4.03
N LEU A 39 -3.84 -3.09 3.18
CA LEU A 39 -5.22 -3.17 2.72
C LEU A 39 -5.51 -4.47 1.95
N ASN A 40 -4.62 -4.86 1.04
CA ASN A 40 -4.75 -6.10 0.29
C ASN A 40 -4.69 -7.33 1.19
N TYR A 41 -3.81 -7.32 2.18
CA TYR A 41 -3.75 -8.38 3.18
C TYR A 41 -5.04 -8.45 4.01
N LYS A 42 -5.57 -7.32 4.48
CA LYS A 42 -6.83 -7.30 5.24
C LYS A 42 -8.04 -7.76 4.42
N LYS A 43 -8.10 -7.42 3.13
CA LYS A 43 -9.23 -7.74 2.25
C LYS A 43 -9.14 -9.14 1.64
N ASN A 44 -7.96 -9.51 1.16
CA ASN A 44 -7.73 -10.73 0.37
C ASN A 44 -6.88 -11.78 1.10
N ASN A 45 -6.30 -11.48 2.26
CA ASN A 45 -5.33 -12.33 2.96
C ASN A 45 -4.10 -12.70 2.11
N VAL A 46 -3.73 -11.83 1.16
CA VAL A 46 -2.59 -12.03 0.25
C VAL A 46 -1.56 -10.93 0.49
N CYS A 47 -0.33 -11.33 0.82
CA CYS A 47 0.84 -10.45 0.87
C CYS A 47 1.92 -10.99 -0.09
N PRO A 48 2.08 -10.40 -1.29
CA PRO A 48 3.13 -10.80 -2.22
C PRO A 48 4.49 -10.47 -1.62
N GLN A 49 5.24 -11.52 -1.27
CA GLN A 49 6.55 -11.42 -0.60
C GLN A 49 7.61 -10.72 -1.47
N ASP A 50 7.42 -10.70 -2.79
CA ASP A 50 8.31 -10.00 -3.74
C ASP A 50 8.17 -8.47 -3.70
N ILE A 51 7.10 -7.97 -3.06
CA ILE A 51 6.74 -6.54 -3.05
C ILE A 51 6.82 -5.95 -1.65
N GLY A 52 6.53 -6.74 -0.63
CA GLY A 52 6.73 -6.34 0.76
C GLY A 52 6.92 -7.54 1.68
N ALA A 53 7.51 -7.27 2.84
CA ALA A 53 7.66 -8.24 3.92
C ALA A 53 6.63 -7.96 5.02
N TYR A 54 6.28 -9.00 5.80
CA TYR A 54 5.59 -8.78 7.06
C TYR A 54 6.57 -8.07 8.01
N THR A 55 6.27 -6.83 8.37
CA THR A 55 7.05 -6.07 9.34
C THR A 55 6.11 -5.52 10.40
N ASP A 56 6.46 -5.69 11.67
CA ASP A 56 5.77 -4.99 12.77
C ASP A 56 6.18 -3.50 12.83
N THR A 57 7.27 -3.14 12.15
CA THR A 57 7.70 -1.76 11.97
C THR A 57 7.01 -1.18 10.75
N ASP A 58 6.14 -0.19 10.97
CA ASP A 58 5.53 0.58 9.89
C ASP A 58 6.62 1.40 9.17
N PRO A 59 6.89 1.15 7.88
CA PRO A 59 7.89 1.89 7.12
C PRO A 59 7.57 3.39 6.98
N CYS A 60 6.34 3.80 7.32
CA CYS A 60 5.85 5.18 7.20
C CYS A 60 5.82 5.96 8.50
N LYS A 61 6.41 5.42 9.58
CA LYS A 61 6.54 6.12 10.86
C LYS A 61 7.87 6.85 10.99
#